data_AF-A0A4Y1ZCV9-F1
#
_entry.id   AF-A0A4Y1ZCV9-F1
#
_cell.length_a   1.000
_cell.length_b   1.000
_cell.length_c   1.000
_cell.angle_alpha   90.00
_cell.angle_beta   90.00
_cell.angle_gamma   90.00
#
_symmetry.space_group_name_H-M   'P 1'
#
loop_
_entity.id
_entity.type
_entity.pdbx_description
1 polymer ?
#
loop_
_entity_poly.entity_id
_entity_poly.type
_entity_poly.pdbx_seq_one_letter_code
_entity_poly.pdbx_strand_id
1 'polypeptide(L)'
;MPDGKYAYGLWGAVLFNIVFFGLFAYSVFKPTTKRDWRTLGAFTGFMVALFSEMFGYPLTIYILTSILGKNYPVLDPFNHINGHLWVAVAGGSPILFDILHPLSNVFIFGGLIIIGIGWRKYIQGKEN
;
A
#
# COMPACT_ATOMS: atom_id res chain seq x y z
N MET A 1 -3.72 -14.26 -22.15
CA MET A 1 -2.43 -13.65 -22.54
C MET A 1 -1.43 -13.93 -21.42
N PRO A 2 -0.26 -14.53 -21.70
CA PRO A 2 0.74 -14.77 -20.68
C PRO A 2 1.68 -13.56 -20.60
N ASP A 3 1.18 -12.46 -20.04
CA ASP A 3 2.05 -11.33 -19.71
C ASP A 3 2.56 -11.56 -18.29
N GLY A 4 3.45 -12.55 -18.16
CA GLY A 4 4.20 -12.86 -16.92
C GLY A 4 5.19 -11.75 -16.56
N LYS A 5 4.74 -10.49 -16.55
CA LYS A 5 5.48 -9.39 -15.95
C LYS A 5 5.35 -9.58 -14.45
N TYR A 6 6.43 -10.03 -13.82
CA TYR A 6 6.54 -10.02 -12.38
C TYR A 6 6.14 -8.63 -11.86
N ALA A 7 5.07 -8.57 -11.05
CA ALA A 7 4.61 -7.34 -10.42
C ALA A 7 5.57 -6.84 -9.32
N TYR A 8 6.60 -7.64 -9.03
CA TYR A 8 7.57 -7.48 -7.96
C TYR A 8 9.00 -7.37 -8.52
N GLY A 9 9.95 -6.91 -7.71
CA GLY A 9 11.32 -6.62 -8.12
C GLY A 9 11.54 -5.24 -8.75
N LEU A 10 10.51 -4.38 -8.72
CA LEU A 10 10.51 -3.01 -9.25
C LEU A 10 11.19 -2.04 -8.26
N TRP A 11 12.45 -2.29 -7.90
CA TRP A 11 13.19 -1.50 -6.91
C TRP A 11 13.35 -0.03 -7.28
N GLY A 12 13.37 0.31 -8.56
CA GLY A 12 13.30 1.70 -9.01
C GLY A 12 12.01 2.40 -8.59
N ALA A 13 10.87 1.72 -8.70
CA ALA A 13 9.58 2.23 -8.25
C ALA A 13 9.50 2.30 -6.72
N VAL A 14 10.08 1.33 -6.00
CA VAL A 14 10.22 1.35 -4.53
C VAL A 14 10.95 2.62 -4.10
N LEU A 15 12.15 2.84 -4.63
CA LEU A 15 12.99 3.99 -4.27
C LEU A 15 12.30 5.31 -4.62
N PHE A 16 11.72 5.41 -5.82
CA PHE A 16 10.99 6.59 -6.25
C PHE A 16 9.85 6.95 -5.28
N ASN A 17 9.01 5.99 -4.91
CA ASN A 17 7.88 6.24 -4.00
C ASN A 17 8.37 6.62 -2.60
N ILE A 18 9.35 5.91 -2.04
CA ILE A 18 9.92 6.24 -0.71
C ILE A 18 10.45 7.67 -0.68
N VAL A 19 11.21 8.07 -1.70
CA VAL A 19 11.78 9.42 -1.78
C VAL A 19 10.67 10.46 -1.97
N PHE A 20 9.73 10.22 -2.89
CA PHE A 20 8.64 11.14 -3.17
C PHE A 20 7.78 11.40 -1.93
N PHE A 21 7.27 10.35 -1.29
CA PHE A 21 6.44 10.46 -0.09
C PHE A 21 7.23 10.95 1.12
N GLY A 22 8.50 10.56 1.25
CA GLY A 22 9.39 11.03 2.31
C GLY A 22 9.64 12.54 2.23
N LEU A 23 9.96 13.07 1.05
CA LEU A 23 10.15 14.50 0.82
C LEU A 23 8.85 15.28 1.01
N PHE A 24 7.73 14.74 0.53
CA PHE A 24 6.41 15.34 0.74
C PHE A 24 6.09 15.46 2.24
N ALA A 25 6.26 14.37 3.00
CA ALA A 25 6.02 14.37 4.43
C ALA A 25 6.96 15.35 5.17
N TYR A 26 8.25 15.39 4.80
CA TYR A 26 9.20 16.35 5.36
C TYR A 26 8.77 17.80 5.11
N SER A 27 8.34 18.12 3.88
CA SER A 27 7.91 19.47 3.49
C SER A 27 6.65 19.94 4.24
N VAL A 28 5.71 19.03 4.51
CA VAL A 28 4.46 19.35 5.21
C VAL A 28 4.66 19.39 6.72
N PHE A 29 5.37 18.41 7.28
CA PHE A 29 5.50 18.24 8.73
C PHE A 29 6.55 19.17 9.36
N LYS A 30 7.61 19.53 8.62
CA LYS A 30 8.68 20.45 9.06
C LYS A 30 9.17 20.17 10.50
N PRO A 31 9.78 19.00 10.75
CA PRO A 31 10.14 18.57 12.10
C PRO A 31 11.13 19.55 12.77
N THR A 32 10.82 20.01 13.97
CA THR A 32 11.67 20.96 14.73
C THR A 32 12.21 20.35 16.01
N THR A 33 11.46 19.45 16.64
CA THR A 33 11.84 18.80 17.90
C THR A 33 12.38 17.39 17.68
N LYS A 34 13.12 16.85 18.66
CA LYS A 34 13.59 15.45 18.64
C LYS A 34 12.44 14.45 18.49
N ARG A 35 11.26 14.76 19.03
CA ARG A 35 10.07 13.91 18.93
C ARG A 35 9.53 13.90 17.49
N ASP A 36 9.52 15.06 16.83
CA ASP A 36 9.08 15.18 15.44
C ASP A 36 9.96 14.35 14.50
N TRP A 37 11.29 14.38 14.71
CA TRP A 37 12.21 13.54 13.96
C TRP A 37 11.99 12.05 14.18
N ARG A 38 11.65 11.64 15.40
CA ARG A 38 11.31 10.23 15.70
C ARG A 38 10.00 9.81 15.03
N THR A 39 8.99 10.67 15.03
CA THR A 39 7.72 10.42 14.33
C THR A 39 7.92 10.33 12.82
N LEU A 40 8.67 11.27 12.23
CA LEU A 40 8.97 11.26 10.80
C LEU A 40 9.78 10.01 10.43
N GLY A 41 10.78 9.63 11.23
CA GLY A 41 11.54 8.39 11.02
C GLY A 41 10.68 7.13 11.07
N ALA A 42 9.74 7.03 12.02
CA ALA A 42 8.79 5.92 12.08
C ALA A 42 7.89 5.86 10.83
N PHE A 43 7.39 7.02 10.38
CA PHE A 43 6.62 7.13 9.13
C PHE A 43 7.44 6.72 7.91
N THR A 44 8.69 7.19 7.79
CA THR A 44 9.57 6.82 6.68
C THR A 44 9.90 5.32 6.71
N GLY A 45 10.17 4.75 7.88
CA GLY A 45 10.40 3.30 8.04
C GLY A 45 9.19 2.47 7.61
N PHE A 46 7.98 2.93 7.96
CA PHE A 46 6.73 2.32 7.48
C PHE A 46 6.60 2.42 5.96
N MET A 47 6.89 3.57 5.35
CA MET A 47 6.84 3.73 3.88
C MET A 47 7.85 2.82 3.17
N VAL A 48 9.06 2.68 3.71
CA VAL A 48 10.06 1.73 3.20
C VAL A 48 9.52 0.31 3.22
N ALA A 49 8.94 -0.13 4.34
CA ALA A 49 8.35 -1.47 4.46
C ALA A 49 7.19 -1.66 3.46
N LEU A 50 6.24 -0.72 3.40
CA LEU A 50 5.07 -0.80 2.55
C LEU A 50 5.42 -0.85 1.06
N PHE A 51 6.29 0.03 0.57
CA PHE A 51 6.66 0.04 -0.84
C PHE A 51 7.56 -1.13 -1.22
N SER A 52 8.44 -1.56 -0.32
CA SER A 52 9.25 -2.77 -0.54
C SER A 52 8.36 -4.00 -0.62
N GLU A 53 7.30 -4.09 0.17
CA GLU A 53 6.34 -5.19 0.11
C GLU A 53 5.49 -5.17 -1.17
N MET A 54 5.08 -3.98 -1.62
CA MET A 54 4.22 -3.82 -2.79
C MET A 54 4.96 -4.02 -4.12
N PHE A 55 6.16 -3.45 -4.26
CA PHE A 55 6.89 -3.40 -5.52
C PHE A 55 8.21 -4.17 -5.50
N GLY A 56 8.77 -4.42 -4.33
CA GLY A 56 10.07 -5.07 -4.15
C GLY A 56 9.93 -6.57 -3.91
N TYR A 57 10.00 -6.98 -2.64
CA TYR A 57 9.89 -8.36 -2.20
C TYR A 57 8.68 -8.52 -1.27
N PRO A 58 7.65 -9.28 -1.67
CA PRO A 58 6.41 -9.40 -0.90
C PRO A 58 6.59 -10.31 0.32
N LEU A 59 7.17 -9.76 1.38
CA LEU A 59 7.50 -10.47 2.63
C LEU A 59 6.28 -11.17 3.24
N THR A 60 5.12 -10.51 3.26
CA THR A 60 3.89 -11.08 3.83
C THR A 60 3.45 -12.35 3.11
N ILE A 61 3.45 -12.34 1.79
CA ILE A 61 3.15 -13.53 0.98
C ILE A 61 4.19 -14.61 1.25
N TYR A 62 5.47 -14.26 1.29
CA TYR A 62 6.54 -15.21 1.55
C TYR A 62 6.39 -15.90 2.92
N ILE A 63 6.08 -15.15 3.98
CA ILE A 63 5.84 -15.69 5.32
C ILE A 63 4.60 -16.60 5.31
N LEU A 64 3.50 -16.16 4.70
CA LEU A 64 2.28 -16.97 4.62
C LEU A 64 2.51 -18.26 3.84
N THR A 65 3.19 -18.21 2.70
CA THR A 65 3.55 -19.40 1.92
C THR A 65 4.50 -20.30 2.70
N SER A 66 5.43 -19.74 3.47
CA SER A 66 6.32 -20.52 4.34
C SER A 66 5.58 -21.23 5.48
N ILE A 67 4.53 -20.63 6.04
CA ILE A 67 3.76 -21.20 7.16
C ILE A 67 2.71 -22.21 6.64
N LEU A 68 1.97 -21.86 5.58
CA LEU A 68 0.89 -22.70 5.04
C LEU A 68 1.42 -23.78 4.09
N GLY A 69 2.57 -23.56 3.45
CA GLY A 69 3.19 -24.49 2.52
C GLY A 69 2.22 -24.98 1.45
N LYS A 70 2.06 -26.31 1.36
CA LYS A 70 1.13 -26.98 0.44
C LYS A 70 -0.36 -26.69 0.67
N ASN A 71 -0.71 -26.14 1.83
CA ASN A 71 -2.08 -25.74 2.14
C ASN A 71 -2.37 -24.30 1.71
N TYR A 72 -1.41 -23.60 1.09
CA TYR A 72 -1.67 -22.28 0.56
C TYR A 72 -2.73 -22.38 -0.56
N PRO A 73 -3.87 -21.67 -0.47
CA PRO A 73 -5.05 -21.98 -1.28
C PRO A 73 -4.92 -21.69 -2.78
N VAL A 74 -3.84 -21.00 -3.21
CA VAL A 74 -3.66 -20.52 -4.58
C VAL A 74 -2.36 -21.05 -5.19
N LEU A 75 -2.44 -21.43 -6.47
CA LEU A 75 -1.33 -22.01 -7.23
C LEU A 75 -0.19 -21.00 -7.54
N ASP A 76 -0.53 -19.73 -7.74
CA ASP A 76 0.44 -18.65 -7.98
C ASP A 76 0.17 -17.43 -7.06
N PRO A 77 0.65 -17.47 -5.80
CA PRO A 77 0.44 -16.40 -4.82
C PRO A 77 1.08 -15.05 -5.20
N PHE A 78 2.04 -15.07 -6.13
CA PHE A 78 2.80 -13.90 -6.54
C PHE A 78 2.22 -13.21 -7.78
N ASN A 79 1.05 -13.67 -8.26
CA ASN A 79 0.33 -13.02 -9.34
C ASN A 79 -0.41 -11.78 -8.84
N HIS A 80 -0.46 -10.73 -9.68
CA HIS A 80 -1.18 -9.50 -9.38
C HIS A 80 -2.69 -9.72 -9.15
N ILE A 81 -3.30 -10.70 -9.82
CA ILE A 81 -4.71 -11.08 -9.61
C ILE A 81 -4.93 -11.55 -8.16
N ASN A 82 -3.92 -12.18 -7.55
CA ASN A 82 -3.92 -12.64 -6.17
C ASN A 82 -3.38 -11.59 -5.18
N GLY A 83 -3.18 -10.34 -5.63
CA GLY A 83 -2.76 -9.23 -4.78
C GLY A 83 -3.79 -8.88 -3.69
N HIS A 84 -5.06 -9.26 -3.86
CA HIS A 84 -6.06 -9.20 -2.78
C HIS A 84 -5.85 -10.37 -1.82
N LEU A 85 -5.22 -10.10 -0.68
CA LEU A 85 -4.87 -11.14 0.30
C LEU A 85 -6.08 -11.96 0.75
N TRP A 86 -7.24 -11.33 0.93
CA TRP A 86 -8.50 -12.00 1.28
C TRP A 86 -8.99 -12.96 0.19
N VAL A 87 -8.82 -12.59 -1.08
CA VAL A 87 -9.15 -13.45 -2.22
C VAL A 87 -8.16 -14.62 -2.27
N ALA A 88 -6.88 -14.37 -2.04
CA ALA A 88 -5.86 -15.40 -2.02
C ALA A 88 -6.08 -16.42 -0.89
N VAL A 89 -6.39 -15.97 0.33
CA VAL A 89 -6.71 -16.86 1.46
C VAL A 89 -8.03 -17.62 1.24
N ALA A 90 -8.96 -17.08 0.45
CA ALA A 90 -10.20 -17.76 0.07
C ALA A 90 -10.06 -18.73 -1.12
N GLY A 91 -8.84 -19.02 -1.59
CA GLY A 91 -8.63 -19.95 -2.71
C GLY A 91 -8.73 -19.34 -4.10
N GLY A 92 -8.60 -18.02 -4.22
CA GLY A 92 -8.68 -17.35 -5.52
C GLY A 92 -10.10 -17.20 -6.05
N SER A 93 -11.12 -17.16 -5.17
CA SER A 93 -12.53 -17.07 -5.55
C SER A 93 -12.82 -15.86 -6.45
N PRO A 94 -13.26 -16.07 -7.71
CA PRO A 94 -13.58 -14.96 -8.62
C PRO A 94 -14.72 -14.08 -8.09
N ILE A 95 -15.70 -14.68 -7.42
CA ILE A 95 -16.84 -13.97 -6.83
C ILE A 95 -16.36 -13.01 -5.74
N LEU A 96 -15.42 -13.46 -4.90
CA LEU A 96 -14.89 -12.63 -3.83
C LEU A 96 -14.05 -11.47 -4.39
N PHE A 97 -13.31 -11.70 -5.47
CA PHE A 97 -12.59 -10.66 -6.19
C PHE A 97 -13.55 -9.61 -6.77
N ASP A 98 -14.61 -10.05 -7.46
CA ASP A 98 -15.61 -9.18 -8.09
C ASP A 98 -16.38 -8.32 -7.08
N ILE A 99 -16.43 -8.72 -5.81
CA ILE A 99 -17.02 -7.94 -4.72
C ILE A 99 -15.98 -7.01 -4.08
N LEU A 100 -14.83 -7.56 -3.67
CA LEU A 100 -13.83 -6.81 -2.89
C LEU A 100 -13.13 -5.74 -3.73
N HIS A 101 -12.93 -5.97 -5.03
CA HIS A 101 -12.27 -5.03 -5.91
C HIS A 101 -13.05 -3.71 -6.07
N PRO A 102 -14.33 -3.69 -6.49
CA PRO A 102 -15.09 -2.46 -6.57
C PRO A 102 -15.36 -1.83 -5.19
N LEU A 103 -15.55 -2.65 -4.15
CA LEU A 103 -15.71 -2.14 -2.78
C LEU A 103 -14.48 -1.36 -2.34
N SER A 104 -13.29 -1.89 -2.60
CA SER A 104 -12.01 -1.20 -2.32
C SER A 104 -11.93 0.14 -3.05
N ASN A 105 -12.37 0.19 -4.31
CA ASN A 105 -12.41 1.44 -5.09
C ASN A 105 -13.37 2.46 -4.44
N VAL A 106 -14.55 2.03 -3.98
CA VAL A 106 -15.49 2.91 -3.26
C VAL A 106 -14.84 3.48 -2.01
N PHE A 107 -14.13 2.67 -1.21
CA PHE A 107 -13.40 3.16 -0.04
C PHE A 107 -12.30 4.16 -0.39
N ILE A 108 -11.54 3.91 -1.45
CA ILE A 108 -10.47 4.82 -1.91
C ILE A 108 -11.08 6.17 -2.34
N PHE A 109 -12.08 6.17 -3.22
CA PHE A 109 -12.71 7.40 -3.68
C PHE A 109 -13.44 8.13 -2.55
N GLY A 110 -14.12 7.39 -1.67
CA GLY A 110 -14.75 7.95 -0.46
C GLY A 110 -13.72 8.64 0.44
N GLY A 111 -12.57 8.00 0.68
CA GLY A 111 -11.46 8.56 1.45
C GLY A 111 -10.91 9.84 0.82
N LEU A 112 -10.70 9.86 -0.50
CA LEU A 112 -10.25 11.04 -1.23
C LEU A 112 -11.24 12.21 -1.12
N ILE A 113 -12.55 11.94 -1.19
CA ILE A 113 -13.59 12.96 -0.99
C ILE A 113 -13.50 13.55 0.43
N ILE A 114 -13.38 12.70 1.45
CA ILE A 114 -13.27 13.14 2.85
C ILE A 114 -12.03 14.02 3.04
N ILE A 115 -10.88 13.61 2.50
CA ILE A 115 -9.64 14.41 2.52
C ILE A 115 -9.87 15.76 1.83
N GLY A 116 -10.52 15.77 0.66
CA GLY A 116 -10.85 16.98 -0.08
C GLY A 116 -11.73 17.95 0.71
N ILE A 117 -12.74 17.44 1.44
CA ILE A 117 -13.59 18.25 2.32
C ILE A 117 -12.77 18.85 3.48
N GLY A 118 -11.92 18.03 4.12
CA GLY A 118 -11.03 18.49 5.20
C GLY A 118 -10.07 19.59 4.75
N TRP A 119 -9.49 19.45 3.56
CA TRP A 119 -8.58 20.43 2.98
C TRP A 119 -9.26 21.78 2.72
N ARG A 120 -10.49 21.78 2.19
CA ARG A 120 -11.27 23.01 2.00
C ARG A 120 -11.53 23.74 3.31
N LYS A 121 -11.90 23.01 4.37
CA LYS A 121 -12.11 23.60 5.70
C LYS A 121 -10.83 24.21 6.28
N TYR A 122 -9.69 23.53 6.11
CA TYR A 122 -8.39 24.06 6.56
C TYR A 122 -8.01 25.36 5.84
N ILE A 123 -8.20 25.43 4.52
CA ILE A 123 -7.92 26.65 3.74
C ILE A 123 -8.84 27.79 4.19
N GLN A 124 -10.16 27.56 4.27
CA GLN A 124 -11.13 28.59 4.67
C GLN A 124 -10.90 29.09 6.10
N GLY A 125 -10.48 28.20 7.02
CA GLY A 125 -10.13 28.59 8.39
C GLY A 125 -8.85 29.40 8.53
N LYS A 126 -8.05 29.54 7.46
CA LYS A 126 -6.85 30.37 7.41
C LYS A 126 -7.11 31.78 6.86
N GLU A 127 -8.28 32.01 6.27
CA GLU A 127 -8.70 33.29 5.68
C GLU A 127 -9.57 34.15 6.62
N ASN A 128 -9.97 33.60 7.78
CA ASN A 128 -10.62 34.32 8.90
C ASN A 128 -9.63 34.53 10.05
#